data_AF-A0A7W7CSR5-F1
#
_entry.id   AF-A0A7W7CSR5-F1
#
_cell.length_a   1.000
_cell.length_b   1.000
_cell.length_c   1.000
_cell.angle_alpha   90.00
_cell.angle_beta   90.00
_cell.angle_gamma   90.00
#
_symmetry.space_group_name_H-M   'P 1'
#
loop_
_entity.id
_entity.type
_entity.pdbx_description
1 polymer ?
#
loop_
_entity_poly.entity_id
_entity_poly.type
_entity_poly.pdbx_seq_one_letter_code
_entity_poly.pdbx_strand_id
1 'polypeptide(L)'
;MLRFFSLLVRRPDVTAEEFHDHWRHPHGTMGRLIPGLRSYVQAHQVDTDLLGAGQDEVAGVAISSFDSAADASGLLSEPQYVDHVQPDEPAFQIPERSRFLSTDEEVLVARLRAQDGHAYGDALWDVLDRSVTIQLLQFVHLDGHASWAGDDDLELGRRLGAFRHTRNYPSPAVHGNTPPFLGARQLWWPTMSAFRAGAQSDPEAWQTLIGRAGHAITMLTRSERFLR
;
A
#
# COMPACT_ATOMS: atom_id res chain seq x y z
N MET A 1 3.77 -15.01 -5.91
CA MET A 1 2.54 -14.41 -5.36
C MET A 1 2.46 -12.99 -5.86
N LEU A 2 1.39 -12.66 -6.56
CA LEU A 2 1.15 -11.34 -7.14
C LEU A 2 0.56 -10.41 -6.07
N ARG A 3 0.96 -9.14 -6.05
CA ARG A 3 0.30 -8.10 -5.22
C ARG A 3 -0.54 -7.20 -6.09
N PHE A 4 -1.80 -7.01 -5.70
CA PHE A 4 -2.77 -6.17 -6.35
C PHE A 4 -3.09 -4.97 -5.45
N PHE A 5 -2.95 -3.76 -6.00
CA PHE A 5 -3.32 -2.51 -5.35
C PHE A 5 -4.55 -1.94 -6.03
N SER A 6 -5.56 -1.55 -5.25
CA SER A 6 -6.69 -0.73 -5.69
C SER A 6 -6.64 0.60 -4.93
N LEU A 7 -6.30 1.68 -5.61
CA LEU A 7 -6.23 3.04 -5.07
C LEU A 7 -7.63 3.65 -5.17
N LEU A 8 -8.25 3.89 -4.01
CA LEU A 8 -9.65 4.28 -3.90
C LEU A 8 -9.80 5.80 -3.75
N VAL A 9 -10.59 6.42 -4.62
CA VAL A 9 -10.89 7.85 -4.54
C VAL A 9 -12.23 8.04 -3.84
N ARG A 10 -12.21 8.66 -2.66
CA ARG A 10 -13.42 8.98 -1.89
C ARG A 10 -14.31 9.96 -2.64
N ARG A 11 -15.63 9.78 -2.52
CA ARG A 11 -16.60 10.76 -3.01
C ARG A 11 -16.48 12.10 -2.29
N PRO A 12 -16.61 13.25 -2.97
CA PRO A 12 -16.43 14.55 -2.35
C PRO A 12 -17.45 14.87 -1.25
N ASP A 13 -18.63 14.25 -1.29
CA ASP A 13 -19.73 14.45 -0.35
C ASP A 13 -19.74 13.48 0.84
N VAL A 14 -18.82 12.51 0.88
CA VAL A 14 -18.65 11.54 1.98
C VAL A 14 -17.45 11.96 2.80
N THR A 15 -17.53 12.10 4.12
CA THR A 15 -16.36 12.47 4.95
C THR A 15 -15.30 11.36 4.97
N ALA A 16 -14.07 11.67 5.39
CA ALA A 16 -13.02 10.66 5.52
C ALA A 16 -13.39 9.55 6.52
N GLU A 17 -14.05 9.91 7.63
CA GLU A 17 -14.55 8.98 8.64
C GLU A 17 -15.62 8.05 8.04
N GLU A 18 -16.65 8.60 7.40
CA GLU A 18 -17.69 7.79 6.75
C GLU A 18 -17.13 6.87 5.67
N PHE A 19 -16.15 7.34 4.89
CA PHE A 19 -15.47 6.52 3.89
C PHE A 19 -14.73 5.34 4.54
N HIS A 20 -13.92 5.58 5.58
CA HIS A 20 -13.19 4.51 6.24
C HIS A 20 -14.12 3.54 6.95
N ASP A 21 -15.19 4.03 7.58
CA ASP A 21 -16.16 3.18 8.27
C ASP A 21 -16.96 2.31 7.32
N HIS A 22 -17.52 2.89 6.24
CA HIS A 22 -18.22 2.12 5.20
C HIS A 22 -17.28 1.10 4.54
N TRP A 23 -16.02 1.50 4.32
CA TRP A 23 -15.03 0.61 3.74
C TRP A 23 -14.67 -0.56 4.66
N ARG A 24 -14.61 -0.37 5.98
CA ARG A 24 -14.48 -1.48 6.94
C ARG A 24 -15.74 -2.35 6.96
N HIS A 25 -16.91 -1.71 7.04
CA HIS A 25 -18.21 -2.36 7.08
C HIS A 25 -19.31 -1.47 6.46
N PRO A 26 -20.08 -1.95 5.47
CA PRO A 26 -20.19 -3.35 5.06
C PRO A 26 -19.12 -3.81 4.06
N HIS A 27 -18.45 -2.90 3.36
CA HIS A 27 -17.68 -3.24 2.16
C HIS A 27 -16.58 -4.30 2.42
N GLY A 28 -15.69 -4.04 3.38
CA GLY A 28 -14.59 -4.94 3.73
C GLY A 28 -15.06 -6.28 4.31
N THR A 29 -16.22 -6.28 4.96
CA THR A 29 -16.87 -7.49 5.47
C THR A 29 -17.31 -8.41 4.33
N MET A 30 -17.77 -7.84 3.21
CA MET A 30 -18.09 -8.58 1.98
C MET A 30 -16.83 -8.94 1.19
N GLY A 31 -15.88 -8.00 1.07
CA GLY A 31 -14.66 -8.16 0.29
C GLY A 31 -13.74 -9.28 0.77
N ARG A 32 -13.67 -9.52 2.09
CA ARG A 32 -12.88 -10.63 2.65
C ARG A 32 -13.40 -12.03 2.26
N LEU A 33 -14.62 -12.13 1.73
CA LEU A 33 -15.24 -13.39 1.32
C LEU A 33 -14.93 -13.76 -0.13
N ILE A 34 -14.27 -12.87 -0.89
CA ILE A 34 -13.90 -13.12 -2.29
C ILE A 34 -12.97 -14.35 -2.36
N PRO A 35 -13.37 -15.42 -3.07
CA PRO A 35 -12.54 -16.60 -3.27
C PRO A 35 -11.20 -16.27 -3.94
N GLY A 36 -10.16 -17.04 -3.60
CA GLY A 36 -8.83 -16.92 -4.21
C GLY A 36 -7.93 -15.82 -3.64
N LEU A 37 -8.45 -14.92 -2.79
CA LEU A 37 -7.60 -13.99 -2.03
C LEU A 37 -6.68 -14.77 -1.09
N ARG A 38 -5.37 -14.51 -1.19
CA ARG A 38 -4.35 -15.02 -0.26
C ARG A 38 -4.13 -14.10 0.92
N SER A 39 -4.30 -12.79 0.74
CA SER A 39 -4.31 -11.82 1.82
C SER A 39 -5.15 -10.63 1.41
N TYR A 40 -5.62 -9.86 2.40
CA TYR A 40 -6.39 -8.64 2.18
C TYR A 40 -6.11 -7.64 3.30
N VAL A 41 -5.67 -6.44 2.89
CA VAL A 41 -5.35 -5.31 3.77
C VAL A 41 -6.07 -4.06 3.25
N GLN A 42 -6.70 -3.31 4.16
CA GLN A 42 -7.23 -1.98 3.89
C GLN A 42 -6.24 -0.95 4.43
N ALA A 43 -5.53 -0.27 3.53
CA ALA A 43 -4.60 0.80 3.88
C ALA A 43 -5.35 2.13 3.93
N HIS A 44 -5.85 2.51 5.10
CA HIS A 44 -6.59 3.76 5.30
C HIS A 44 -5.62 4.94 5.36
N GLN A 45 -5.77 5.93 4.49
CA GLN A 45 -4.95 7.14 4.52
C GLN A 45 -5.08 7.84 5.88
N VAL A 46 -3.97 8.37 6.38
CA VAL A 46 -3.91 9.20 7.58
C VAL A 46 -3.00 10.39 7.34
N ASP A 47 -3.38 11.55 7.89
CA ASP A 47 -2.62 12.78 7.70
C ASP A 47 -1.30 12.79 8.47
N THR A 48 -0.30 13.42 7.86
CA THR A 48 0.99 13.72 8.48
C THR A 48 1.58 15.02 7.96
N ASP A 49 2.22 15.77 8.87
CA ASP A 49 2.97 17.00 8.54
C ASP A 49 4.26 16.74 7.72
N LEU A 50 4.61 15.46 7.50
CA LEU A 50 5.80 15.05 6.74
C LEU A 50 5.54 14.92 5.23
N LEU A 51 4.28 14.96 4.81
CA LEU A 51 3.84 14.91 3.42
C LEU A 51 3.13 16.21 3.04
N GLY A 52 3.16 16.55 1.74
CA GLY A 52 2.60 17.77 1.21
C GLY A 52 1.09 17.70 0.95
N ALA A 53 0.61 18.72 0.22
CA ALA A 53 -0.73 18.70 -0.35
C ALA A 53 -0.86 17.54 -1.35
N GLY A 54 -2.02 16.87 -1.37
CA GLY A 54 -2.28 15.69 -2.21
C GLY A 54 -2.05 14.35 -1.52
N GLN A 55 -1.63 14.34 -0.25
CA GLN A 55 -1.52 13.09 0.54
C GLN A 55 -2.86 12.37 0.72
N ASP A 56 -3.98 13.07 0.50
CA ASP A 56 -5.36 12.61 0.60
C ASP A 56 -6.06 12.51 -0.78
N GLU A 57 -5.32 12.64 -1.90
CA GLU A 57 -5.87 12.47 -3.25
C GLU A 57 -6.55 11.09 -3.40
N VAL A 58 -5.96 10.09 -2.75
CA VAL A 58 -6.48 8.75 -2.61
C VAL A 58 -6.77 8.52 -1.13
N ALA A 59 -8.00 8.12 -0.81
CA ALA A 59 -8.47 7.99 0.57
C ALA A 59 -8.05 6.65 1.22
N GLY A 60 -7.60 5.70 0.41
CA GLY A 60 -7.00 4.46 0.87
C GLY A 60 -6.63 3.51 -0.27
N VAL A 61 -5.91 2.45 0.08
CA VAL A 61 -5.49 1.42 -0.88
C VAL A 61 -5.88 0.03 -0.40
N ALA A 62 -6.69 -0.66 -1.19
CA ALA A 62 -6.94 -2.08 -1.00
C ALA A 62 -5.72 -2.86 -1.48
N ILE A 63 -5.07 -3.63 -0.61
CA ILE A 63 -3.90 -4.44 -0.94
C ILE A 63 -4.28 -5.90 -0.79
N SER A 64 -4.31 -6.60 -1.92
CA SER A 64 -4.65 -8.02 -1.98
C SER A 64 -3.50 -8.81 -2.59
N SER A 65 -3.41 -10.09 -2.26
CA SER A 65 -2.47 -11.00 -2.93
C SER A 65 -3.16 -12.21 -3.51
N PHE A 66 -2.60 -12.70 -4.62
CA PHE A 66 -3.10 -13.82 -5.39
C PHE A 66 -1.95 -14.78 -5.72
N ASP A 67 -2.24 -16.06 -5.93
CA ASP A 67 -1.20 -17.01 -6.31
C ASP A 67 -0.63 -16.72 -7.69
N SER A 68 -1.51 -16.34 -8.63
CA SER A 68 -1.16 -16.10 -10.02
C SER A 68 -1.76 -14.81 -10.59
N ALA A 69 -1.24 -14.38 -11.74
CA ALA A 69 -1.82 -13.31 -12.54
C ALA A 69 -3.22 -13.66 -13.06
N ALA A 70 -3.50 -14.94 -13.34
CA ALA A 70 -4.82 -15.41 -13.77
C ALA A 70 -5.87 -15.22 -12.67
N ASP A 71 -5.53 -15.57 -11.42
CA ASP A 71 -6.43 -15.38 -10.27
C ASP A 71 -6.73 -13.90 -10.04
N ALA A 72 -5.71 -13.03 -10.14
CA ALA A 72 -5.89 -11.60 -10.00
C ALA A 72 -6.77 -11.00 -11.11
N SER A 73 -6.58 -11.43 -12.36
CA SER A 73 -7.41 -10.98 -13.50
C SER A 73 -8.85 -11.51 -13.40
N GLY A 74 -9.05 -12.66 -12.76
CA GLY A 74 -10.37 -13.25 -12.55
C GLY A 74 -11.26 -12.51 -11.53
N LEU A 75 -10.68 -11.63 -10.71
CA LEU A 75 -11.39 -10.88 -9.66
C LEU A 75 -12.63 -10.15 -10.20
N LEU A 76 -12.51 -9.47 -11.34
CA LEU A 76 -13.59 -8.66 -11.91
C LEU A 76 -14.76 -9.50 -12.47
N SER A 77 -14.58 -10.82 -12.56
CA SER A 77 -15.61 -11.77 -12.97
C SER A 77 -16.05 -12.71 -11.85
N GLU A 78 -15.46 -12.58 -10.65
CA GLU A 78 -15.79 -13.42 -9.50
C GLU A 78 -17.19 -13.07 -8.98
N PRO A 79 -18.14 -14.05 -8.90
CA PRO A 79 -19.50 -13.78 -8.44
C PRO A 79 -19.59 -13.03 -7.11
N GLN A 80 -18.78 -13.39 -6.10
CA GLN A 80 -18.78 -12.67 -4.83
C GLN A 80 -18.41 -11.19 -4.99
N TYR A 81 -17.52 -10.85 -5.93
CA TYR A 81 -17.16 -9.48 -6.23
C TYR A 81 -18.28 -8.77 -7.01
N VAL A 82 -18.73 -9.36 -8.12
CA VAL A 82 -19.71 -8.76 -9.03
C VAL A 82 -21.08 -8.57 -8.38
N ASP A 83 -21.54 -9.55 -7.61
CA ASP A 83 -22.90 -9.54 -7.06
C ASP A 83 -23.02 -8.70 -5.78
N HIS A 84 -21.92 -8.47 -5.05
CA HIS A 84 -21.96 -7.89 -3.70
C HIS A 84 -20.98 -6.74 -3.45
N VAL A 85 -19.73 -6.84 -3.93
CA VAL A 85 -18.69 -5.86 -3.62
C VAL A 85 -18.73 -4.69 -4.60
N GLN A 86 -18.73 -4.98 -5.89
CA GLN A 86 -18.76 -3.98 -6.96
C GLN A 86 -19.97 -3.03 -6.87
N PRO A 87 -21.21 -3.51 -6.62
CA PRO A 87 -22.38 -2.62 -6.54
C PRO A 87 -22.34 -1.65 -5.35
N ASP A 88 -21.56 -1.96 -4.31
CA ASP A 88 -21.40 -1.13 -3.11
C ASP A 88 -20.34 -0.03 -3.29
N GLU A 89 -19.43 -0.16 -4.26
CA GLU A 89 -18.35 0.82 -4.49
C GLU A 89 -18.86 2.28 -4.66
N PRO A 90 -19.92 2.58 -5.45
CA PRO A 90 -20.41 3.95 -5.60
C PRO A 90 -20.99 4.56 -4.31
N ALA A 91 -21.23 3.77 -3.26
CA ALA A 91 -21.77 4.29 -1.99
C ALA A 91 -20.78 5.21 -1.28
N PHE A 92 -19.47 5.02 -1.46
CA PHE A 92 -18.43 5.73 -0.71
C PHE A 92 -17.25 6.23 -1.57
N GLN A 93 -17.02 5.62 -2.74
CA GLN A 93 -15.94 6.00 -3.66
C GLN A 93 -16.44 6.39 -5.04
N ILE A 94 -15.53 6.88 -5.89
CA ILE A 94 -15.75 7.18 -7.31
C ILE A 94 -15.01 6.09 -8.12
N PRO A 95 -15.68 4.98 -8.49
CA PRO A 95 -15.01 3.82 -9.09
C PRO A 95 -14.22 4.16 -10.36
N GLU A 96 -14.70 5.10 -11.18
CA GLU A 96 -14.06 5.51 -12.43
C GLU A 96 -12.74 6.28 -12.20
N ARG A 97 -12.56 6.82 -11.00
CA ARG A 97 -11.32 7.51 -10.59
C ARG A 97 -10.35 6.57 -9.87
N SER A 98 -10.78 5.39 -9.46
CA SER A 98 -9.90 4.40 -8.86
C SER A 98 -8.84 3.94 -9.87
N ARG A 99 -7.69 3.52 -9.35
CA ARG A 99 -6.54 3.06 -10.14
C ARG A 99 -6.08 1.71 -9.61
N PHE A 100 -5.68 0.82 -10.51
CA PHE A 100 -5.33 -0.54 -10.16
C PHE A 100 -3.90 -0.86 -10.58
N LEU A 101 -3.18 -1.64 -9.78
CA LEU A 101 -1.83 -2.06 -10.12
C LEU A 101 -1.56 -3.49 -9.59
N SER A 102 -1.43 -4.44 -10.49
CA SER A 102 -0.83 -5.75 -10.22
C SER A 102 0.69 -5.71 -10.32
N THR A 103 1.40 -6.31 -9.37
CA THR A 103 2.86 -6.23 -9.28
C THR A 103 3.51 -7.54 -8.84
N ASP A 104 4.76 -7.67 -9.27
CA ASP A 104 5.75 -8.55 -8.65
C ASP A 104 6.51 -7.77 -7.57
N GLU A 105 6.74 -8.40 -6.41
CA GLU A 105 7.38 -7.76 -5.27
C GLU A 105 8.86 -8.10 -5.17
N GLU A 106 9.69 -7.07 -5.08
CA GLU A 106 11.06 -7.16 -4.64
C GLU A 106 11.15 -6.74 -3.16
N VAL A 107 11.63 -7.66 -2.33
CA VAL A 107 11.76 -7.43 -0.89
C VAL A 107 13.18 -7.00 -0.55
N LEU A 108 13.35 -5.76 -0.11
CA LEU A 108 14.65 -5.22 0.33
C LEU A 108 14.89 -5.56 1.80
N VAL A 109 13.87 -5.37 2.64
CA VAL A 109 13.86 -5.76 4.05
C VAL A 109 12.59 -6.55 4.29
N ALA A 110 12.73 -7.85 4.59
CA ALA A 110 11.60 -8.71 4.90
C ALA A 110 11.09 -8.50 6.33
N ARG A 111 12.03 -8.44 7.28
CA ARG A 111 11.83 -8.20 8.71
C ARG A 111 13.18 -7.87 9.37
N LEU A 112 13.14 -7.24 10.53
CA LEU A 112 14.32 -7.08 11.39
C LEU A 112 14.72 -8.41 12.04
N ARG A 113 15.99 -8.55 12.44
CA ARG A 113 16.50 -9.76 13.07
C ARG A 113 17.37 -9.44 14.27
N ALA A 114 17.25 -10.24 15.33
CA ALA A 114 18.04 -10.08 16.55
C ALA A 114 19.56 -10.21 16.29
N GLN A 115 19.94 -11.05 15.32
CA GLN A 115 21.33 -11.24 14.90
C GLN A 115 21.98 -9.97 14.33
N ASP A 116 21.16 -9.02 13.85
CA ASP A 116 21.62 -7.73 13.30
C ASP A 116 21.68 -6.64 14.40
N GLY A 117 21.55 -7.03 15.68
CA GLY A 117 21.66 -6.12 16.82
C GLY A 117 20.36 -5.40 17.20
N HIS A 118 19.23 -5.72 16.56
CA HIS A 118 17.94 -5.14 16.89
C HIS A 118 17.38 -5.67 18.22
N ALA A 119 16.58 -4.84 18.90
CA ALA A 119 15.89 -5.23 20.13
C ALA A 119 15.03 -6.47 19.90
N TYR A 120 14.91 -7.34 20.92
CA TYR A 120 14.20 -8.60 20.80
C TYR A 120 12.73 -8.42 20.37
N GLY A 121 12.05 -7.40 20.88
CA GLY A 121 10.67 -7.08 20.49
C GLY A 121 10.55 -6.70 19.01
N ASP A 122 11.51 -5.96 18.48
CA ASP A 122 11.54 -5.55 17.06
C ASP A 122 11.82 -6.74 16.15
N ALA A 123 12.72 -7.63 16.55
CA ALA A 123 13.04 -8.85 15.82
C ALA A 123 11.87 -9.85 15.76
N LEU A 124 10.94 -9.78 16.72
CA LEU A 124 9.71 -10.59 16.72
C LEU A 124 8.54 -9.91 15.98
N TRP A 125 8.70 -8.66 15.56
CA TRP A 125 7.65 -7.96 14.85
C TRP A 125 7.57 -8.43 13.40
N ASP A 126 6.37 -8.82 12.96
CA ASP A 126 6.09 -9.24 11.59
C ASP A 126 4.81 -8.58 11.09
N VAL A 127 4.83 -8.07 9.85
CA VAL A 127 3.69 -7.40 9.23
C VAL A 127 2.46 -8.32 9.11
N LEU A 128 2.66 -9.63 9.04
CA LEU A 128 1.61 -10.63 8.89
C LEU A 128 0.90 -10.97 10.21
N ASP A 129 1.54 -10.72 11.35
CA ASP A 129 1.00 -11.02 12.69
C ASP A 129 0.38 -9.79 13.36
N ARG A 130 0.37 -8.65 12.69
CA ARG A 130 -0.24 -7.41 13.18
C ARG A 130 -1.54 -7.12 12.46
N SER A 131 -2.57 -6.87 13.26
CA SER A 131 -3.89 -6.42 12.78
C SER A 131 -3.84 -4.99 12.23
N VAL A 132 -2.96 -4.15 12.79
CA VAL A 132 -2.76 -2.77 12.34
C VAL A 132 -1.26 -2.48 12.20
N THR A 133 -0.88 -1.85 11.10
CA THR A 133 0.50 -1.37 10.86
C THR A 133 0.48 0.06 10.35
N ILE A 134 1.60 0.77 10.49
CA ILE A 134 1.80 2.06 9.83
C ILE A 134 2.62 1.82 8.58
N GLN A 135 2.14 2.33 7.45
CA GLN A 135 2.71 2.02 6.16
C GLN A 135 2.79 3.29 5.31
N LEU A 136 3.95 3.53 4.70
CA LEU A 136 4.10 4.50 3.63
C LEU A 136 3.89 3.78 2.30
N LEU A 137 3.02 4.33 1.46
CA LEU A 137 2.78 3.87 0.10
C LEU A 137 3.16 5.00 -0.87
N GLN A 138 3.91 4.67 -1.92
CA GLN A 138 4.24 5.60 -2.99
C GLN A 138 4.06 4.93 -4.35
N PHE A 139 3.17 5.45 -5.19
CA PHE A 139 2.90 4.96 -6.55
C PHE A 139 3.42 5.95 -7.57
N VAL A 140 4.38 5.54 -8.39
CA VAL A 140 5.12 6.43 -9.28
C VAL A 140 4.42 6.52 -10.63
N HIS A 141 3.98 7.72 -11.03
CA HIS A 141 3.33 7.93 -12.30
C HIS A 141 4.28 7.68 -13.49
N LEU A 142 3.71 7.45 -14.67
CA LEU A 142 4.48 7.21 -15.90
C LEU A 142 5.33 8.42 -16.34
N ASP A 143 4.93 9.63 -15.94
CA ASP A 143 5.68 10.87 -16.10
C ASP A 143 6.55 11.21 -14.87
N GLY A 144 6.64 10.31 -13.90
CA GLY A 144 7.60 10.36 -12.81
C GLY A 144 9.02 9.99 -13.25
N HIS A 145 9.94 9.91 -12.30
CA HIS A 145 11.34 9.59 -12.60
C HIS A 145 11.53 8.09 -12.84
N ALA A 146 12.14 7.72 -13.96
CA ALA A 146 12.46 6.31 -14.28
C ALA A 146 13.40 5.66 -13.24
N SER A 147 14.26 6.46 -12.59
CA SER A 147 15.15 6.03 -11.51
C SER A 147 14.49 6.08 -10.13
N TRP A 148 13.17 5.92 -10.06
CA TRP A 148 12.44 5.95 -8.78
C TRP A 148 12.96 4.89 -7.81
N ALA A 149 13.33 3.72 -8.30
CA ALA A 149 13.95 2.63 -7.55
C ALA A 149 15.48 2.73 -7.63
N GLY A 150 16.12 3.21 -6.56
CA GLY A 150 17.59 3.33 -6.51
C GLY A 150 18.27 2.21 -5.73
N ASP A 151 19.56 2.03 -5.96
CA ASP A 151 20.36 0.97 -5.30
C ASP A 151 20.52 1.20 -3.79
N ASP A 152 20.41 2.44 -3.33
CA ASP A 152 20.44 2.86 -1.94
C ASP A 152 19.07 2.83 -1.25
N ASP A 153 17.99 2.38 -1.91
CA ASP A 153 16.65 2.27 -1.28
C ASP A 153 16.68 1.42 0.00
N LEU A 154 17.49 0.34 0.02
CA LEU A 154 17.68 -0.48 1.21
C LEU A 154 18.21 0.37 2.38
N GLU A 155 19.22 1.19 2.11
CA GLU A 155 19.85 2.03 3.13
C GLU A 155 18.94 3.17 3.57
N LEU A 156 18.22 3.81 2.64
CA LEU A 156 17.20 4.81 2.97
C LEU A 156 16.13 4.23 3.90
N GLY A 157 15.62 3.03 3.62
CA GLY A 157 14.64 2.36 4.49
C GLY A 157 15.18 2.10 5.89
N ARG A 158 16.46 1.72 6.02
CA ARG A 158 17.13 1.50 7.31
C ARG A 158 17.32 2.79 8.09
N ARG A 159 17.81 3.85 7.44
CA ARG A 159 17.99 5.19 8.04
C ARG A 159 16.66 5.75 8.57
N LEU A 160 15.57 5.45 7.88
CA LEU A 160 14.20 5.84 8.27
C LEU A 160 13.57 4.89 9.30
N GLY A 161 14.26 3.85 9.75
CA GLY A 161 13.79 2.92 10.77
C GLY A 161 12.63 2.02 10.33
N ALA A 162 12.48 1.76 9.02
CA ALA A 162 11.42 0.89 8.52
C ALA A 162 11.74 -0.59 8.81
N PHE A 163 10.75 -1.33 9.30
CA PHE A 163 10.89 -2.75 9.68
C PHE A 163 10.74 -3.68 8.48
N ARG A 164 10.06 -3.21 7.44
CA ARG A 164 9.92 -3.86 6.14
C ARG A 164 10.03 -2.78 5.06
N HIS A 165 10.65 -3.12 3.93
CA HIS A 165 10.77 -2.23 2.77
C HIS A 165 10.71 -3.08 1.51
N THR A 166 9.78 -2.74 0.61
CA THR A 166 9.60 -3.42 -0.67
C THR A 166 9.47 -2.45 -1.83
N ARG A 167 9.90 -2.91 -3.00
CA ARG A 167 9.63 -2.30 -4.30
C ARG A 167 8.69 -3.21 -5.07
N ASN A 168 7.76 -2.64 -5.81
CA ASN A 168 6.72 -3.36 -6.52
C ASN A 168 6.75 -2.92 -7.98
N TYR A 169 7.08 -3.85 -8.86
CA TYR A 169 7.17 -3.59 -10.30
C TYR A 169 5.89 -4.06 -10.97
N PRO A 170 5.32 -3.30 -11.92
CA PRO A 170 4.12 -3.73 -12.64
C PRO A 170 4.35 -5.11 -13.26
N SER A 171 3.43 -6.05 -13.01
CA SER A 171 3.59 -7.40 -13.53
C SER A 171 3.35 -7.42 -15.04
N PRO A 172 4.33 -7.84 -15.87
CA PRO A 172 4.14 -7.92 -17.31
C PRO A 172 3.02 -8.90 -17.72
N ALA A 173 2.78 -9.91 -16.89
CA ALA A 173 1.72 -10.91 -17.12
C ALA A 173 0.30 -10.32 -17.04
N VAL A 174 0.11 -9.20 -16.33
CA VAL A 174 -1.18 -8.51 -16.22
C VAL A 174 -1.24 -7.29 -17.14
N HIS A 175 -0.17 -6.48 -17.16
CA HIS A 175 -0.21 -5.17 -17.83
C HIS A 175 0.40 -5.15 -19.23
N GLY A 176 1.08 -6.22 -19.63
CA GLY A 176 1.88 -6.22 -20.86
C GLY A 176 2.89 -5.08 -20.88
N ASN A 177 2.83 -4.25 -21.93
CA ASN A 177 3.72 -3.09 -22.12
C ASN A 177 3.08 -1.75 -21.72
N THR A 178 1.88 -1.76 -21.13
CA THR A 178 1.12 -0.55 -20.80
C THR A 178 0.73 -0.53 -19.32
N PRO A 179 1.70 -0.54 -18.40
CA PRO A 179 1.40 -0.46 -16.98
C PRO A 179 0.83 0.92 -16.61
N PRO A 180 -0.03 1.02 -15.58
CA PRO A 180 -0.62 2.29 -15.15
C PRO A 180 0.34 3.16 -14.31
N PHE A 181 1.43 2.58 -13.81
CA PHE A 181 2.48 3.22 -13.00
C PHE A 181 3.84 2.66 -13.41
N LEU A 182 4.93 3.40 -13.14
CA LEU A 182 6.30 2.86 -13.26
C LEU A 182 6.58 1.79 -12.20
N GLY A 183 5.91 1.89 -11.06
CA GLY A 183 5.99 0.96 -9.95
C GLY A 183 5.47 1.58 -8.66
N ALA A 184 5.65 0.86 -7.57
CA ALA A 184 5.29 1.34 -6.24
C ALA A 184 6.34 0.97 -5.19
N ARG A 185 6.40 1.76 -4.12
CA ARG A 185 7.26 1.54 -2.96
C ARG A 185 6.42 1.43 -1.70
N GLN A 186 6.84 0.57 -0.79
CA GLN A 186 6.17 0.37 0.48
C GLN A 186 7.15 0.23 1.64
N LEU A 187 6.91 0.94 2.73
CA LEU A 187 7.70 0.87 3.96
C LEU A 187 6.75 0.71 5.15
N TRP A 188 7.15 -0.05 6.16
CA TRP A 188 6.34 -0.30 7.35
C TRP A 188 7.06 0.04 8.64
N TRP A 189 6.29 0.54 9.60
CA TRP A 189 6.70 0.78 10.98
C TRP A 189 5.74 0.10 11.95
N PRO A 190 6.24 -0.29 13.14
CA PRO A 190 5.40 -0.93 14.15
C PRO A 190 4.38 0.03 14.76
N THR A 191 4.66 1.34 14.79
CA THR A 191 3.81 2.37 15.39
C THR A 191 3.97 3.71 14.67
N MET A 192 3.01 4.62 14.87
CA MET A 192 3.06 5.99 14.36
C MET A 192 4.26 6.76 14.94
N SER A 193 4.55 6.57 16.23
CA SER A 193 5.71 7.19 16.88
C SER A 193 7.03 6.72 16.28
N ALA A 194 7.14 5.43 15.94
CA ALA A 194 8.34 4.89 15.30
C ALA A 194 8.54 5.47 13.89
N PHE A 195 7.46 5.58 13.10
CA PHE A 195 7.49 6.27 11.81
C PHE A 195 7.97 7.71 11.94
N ARG A 196 7.33 8.50 12.83
CA ARG A 196 7.68 9.91 13.03
C ARG A 196 9.12 10.07 13.50
N ALA A 197 9.56 9.27 14.47
CA ALA A 197 10.93 9.31 14.96
C ALA A 197 11.94 9.02 13.85
N GLY A 198 11.71 7.98 13.04
CA GLY A 198 12.61 7.61 11.94
C GLY A 198 12.68 8.67 10.83
N ALA A 199 11.54 9.22 10.42
CA ALA A 199 11.49 10.27 9.41
C ALA A 199 12.11 11.60 9.90
N GLN A 200 11.95 11.93 11.19
CA GLN A 200 12.50 13.16 11.77
C GLN A 200 13.99 13.04 12.12
N SER A 201 14.47 11.85 12.44
CA SER A 201 15.89 11.65 12.76
C SER A 201 16.80 11.80 11.53
N ASP A 202 16.26 11.62 10.33
CA ASP A 202 17.02 11.74 9.09
C ASP A 202 16.22 12.43 7.96
N PRO A 203 16.11 13.77 8.02
CA PRO A 203 15.38 14.54 7.02
C PRO A 203 15.95 14.40 5.61
N GLU A 204 17.27 14.20 5.47
CA GLU A 204 17.91 14.02 4.18
C GLU A 204 17.47 12.70 3.53
N ALA A 205 17.49 11.60 4.29
CA ALA A 205 16.99 10.31 3.81
C ALA A 205 15.51 10.39 3.43
N TRP A 206 14.70 11.09 4.24
CA TRP A 206 13.28 11.30 3.96
C TRP A 206 13.07 12.05 2.64
N GLN A 207 13.69 13.22 2.48
CA GLN A 207 13.55 14.01 1.26
C GLN A 207 14.08 13.28 0.02
N THR A 208 15.18 12.53 0.17
CA THR A 208 15.71 11.69 -0.91
C THR A 208 14.71 10.62 -1.32
N LEU A 209 14.15 9.87 -0.36
CA LEU A 209 13.20 8.79 -0.65
C LEU A 209 11.94 9.32 -1.33
N ILE A 210 11.33 10.37 -0.76
CA ILE A 210 10.08 10.95 -1.25
C ILE A 210 10.29 11.63 -2.61
N GLY A 211 11.31 12.48 -2.73
CA GLY A 211 11.56 13.29 -3.92
C GLY A 211 12.09 12.48 -5.12
N ARG A 212 12.72 11.33 -4.90
CA ARG A 212 13.29 10.50 -5.98
C ARG A 212 12.27 10.09 -7.02
N ALA A 213 11.02 9.87 -6.63
CA ALA A 213 9.96 9.47 -7.54
C ALA A 213 9.55 10.58 -8.53
N GLY A 214 9.86 11.84 -8.24
CA GLY A 214 9.37 12.98 -9.03
C GLY A 214 7.86 13.14 -8.85
N HIS A 215 7.08 12.60 -9.79
CA HIS A 215 5.62 12.61 -9.76
C HIS A 215 5.06 11.27 -9.26
N ALA A 216 4.43 11.29 -8.08
CA ALA A 216 3.88 10.10 -7.45
C ALA A 216 2.73 10.40 -6.50
N ILE A 217 1.82 9.44 -6.35
CA ILE A 217 0.83 9.43 -5.27
C ILE A 217 1.56 8.89 -4.03
N THR A 218 1.74 9.72 -3.01
CA THR A 218 2.40 9.34 -1.75
C THR A 218 1.44 9.53 -0.59
N MET A 219 1.26 8.49 0.23
CA MET A 219 0.40 8.55 1.41
C MET A 219 0.97 7.74 2.56
N LEU A 220 0.70 8.21 3.77
CA LEU A 220 0.84 7.42 4.99
C LEU A 220 -0.50 6.75 5.28
N THR A 221 -0.45 5.49 5.70
CA THR A 221 -1.66 4.73 6.01
C THR A 221 -1.59 4.05 7.36
N ARG A 222 -2.76 3.93 7.98
CA ARG A 222 -3.04 2.94 9.02
C ARG A 222 -3.62 1.71 8.31
N SER A 223 -2.78 0.69 8.12
CA SER A 223 -3.12 -0.49 7.33
C SER A 223 -3.69 -1.59 8.21
N GLU A 224 -4.94 -1.95 7.95
CA GLU A 224 -5.73 -2.94 8.70
C GLU A 224 -5.80 -4.25 7.94
N ARG A 225 -5.43 -5.36 8.60
CA ARG A 225 -5.41 -6.68 7.97
C ARG A 225 -6.74 -7.41 8.20
N PHE A 226 -7.38 -7.80 7.11
CA PHE A 226 -8.65 -8.54 7.10
C PHE A 226 -8.46 -10.03 6.80
N LEU A 227 -7.44 -10.39 6.02
CA LEU A 227 -7.06 -11.77 5.71
C LEU A 227 -5.53 -11.92 5.75
N ARG A 228 -5.06 -13.02 6.36
CA ARG A 228 -3.65 -13.39 6.40
C ARG A 228 -3.25 -14.15 5.16
#